data_AF-A0A356G2X9-F1
#
_entry.id   AF-A0A356G2X9-F1
#
_cell.length_a   1.000
_cell.length_b   1.000
_cell.length_c   1.000
_cell.angle_alpha   90.00
_cell.angle_beta   90.00
_cell.angle_gamma   90.00
#
_symmetry.space_group_name_H-M   'P 1'
#
loop_
_entity.id
_entity.type
_entity.pdbx_description
1 polymer ?
#
loop_
_entity_poly.entity_id
_entity_poly.type
_entity_poly.pdbx_seq_one_letter_code
_entity_poly.pdbx_strand_id
1 'polypeptide(L)'
;MTPIYSSAALKTRQREVKDAARENVVHITENGNAAFVLMSEELFERKLREAAEEAAYEERMRACLLNGEDDFAHGRYVEGVDAFDRALAERLAARG
;
A
#
# COMPACT_ATOMS: atom_id res chain seq x y z
N MET A 1 -5.87 18.44 6.25
CA MET A 1 -7.08 18.34 7.09
C MET A 1 -8.14 17.66 6.25
N THR A 2 -8.76 16.59 6.75
CA THR A 2 -9.77 15.84 5.96
C THR A 2 -11.04 16.67 5.83
N PRO A 3 -11.57 16.89 4.62
CA PRO A 3 -12.76 17.70 4.41
C PRO A 3 -14.01 17.04 5.00
N ILE A 4 -14.81 17.83 5.72
CA ILE A 4 -16.05 17.38 6.38
C ILE A 4 -17.20 18.27 5.91
N TYR A 5 -18.27 17.65 5.43
CA TYR A 5 -19.49 18.34 5.03
C TYR A 5 -20.72 17.71 5.70
N SER A 6 -21.81 18.47 5.80
CA SER A 6 -23.12 17.91 6.17
C SER A 6 -23.79 17.23 4.99
N SER A 7 -24.69 16.29 5.24
CA SER A 7 -25.52 15.65 4.21
C SER A 7 -26.27 16.68 3.34
N ALA A 8 -26.76 17.77 3.96
CA ALA A 8 -27.41 18.87 3.25
C ALA A 8 -26.49 19.58 2.21
N ALA A 9 -25.17 19.61 2.45
CA ALA A 9 -24.22 20.22 1.52
C ALA A 9 -24.11 19.47 0.19
N LEU A 10 -24.43 18.16 0.14
CA LEU A 10 -24.50 17.40 -1.11
C LEU A 10 -25.53 17.97 -2.08
N LYS A 11 -26.57 18.63 -1.55
CA LYS A 11 -27.60 19.31 -2.34
C LYS A 11 -27.28 20.78 -2.59
N THR A 12 -26.85 21.52 -1.55
CA THR A 12 -26.71 22.99 -1.64
C THR A 12 -25.35 23.46 -2.16
N ARG A 13 -24.29 22.65 -2.01
CA ARG A 13 -22.89 22.97 -2.36
C ARG A 13 -22.25 21.82 -3.14
N GLN A 14 -23.02 21.19 -4.02
CA GLN A 14 -22.64 19.94 -4.68
C GLN A 14 -21.28 20.04 -5.41
N ARG A 15 -21.00 21.17 -6.09
CA ARG A 15 -19.75 21.37 -6.83
C ARG A 15 -18.53 21.33 -5.90
N GLU A 16 -18.58 22.11 -4.83
CA GLU A 16 -17.52 22.18 -3.81
C GLU A 16 -17.25 20.80 -3.19
N VAL A 17 -18.30 20.06 -2.83
CA VAL A 17 -18.17 18.72 -2.26
C VAL A 17 -17.56 17.73 -3.26
N LYS A 18 -17.98 17.78 -4.53
CA LYS A 18 -17.43 16.91 -5.58
C LYS A 18 -15.98 17.24 -5.93
N ASP A 19 -15.63 18.51 -5.99
CA ASP A 19 -14.25 18.95 -6.26
C ASP A 19 -13.33 18.51 -5.12
N ALA A 20 -13.77 18.61 -3.86
CA ALA A 20 -13.04 18.05 -2.73
C ALA A 20 -12.90 16.53 -2.82
N ALA A 21 -13.96 15.82 -3.20
CA ALA A 21 -14.01 14.36 -3.31
C ALA A 21 -13.17 13.79 -4.46
N ARG A 22 -12.77 14.60 -5.45
CA ARG A 22 -11.86 14.18 -6.52
C ARG A 22 -10.50 13.80 -5.99
N GLU A 23 -9.98 14.61 -5.07
CA GLU A 23 -8.61 14.49 -4.56
C GLU A 23 -8.56 13.94 -3.13
N ASN A 24 -9.67 13.94 -2.40
CA ASN A 24 -9.71 13.57 -0.99
C ASN A 24 -10.87 12.62 -0.65
N VAL A 25 -10.70 11.89 0.45
CA VAL A 25 -11.82 11.26 1.15
C VAL A 25 -12.57 12.35 1.90
N VAL A 26 -13.83 12.59 1.52
CA VAL A 26 -14.69 13.59 2.16
C VAL A 26 -15.61 12.88 3.15
N HIS A 27 -15.64 13.32 4.41
CA HIS A 27 -16.58 12.77 5.39
C HIS A 27 -17.90 13.53 5.35
N ILE A 28 -19.00 12.78 5.29
CA ILE A 28 -20.36 13.31 5.31
C ILE A 28 -20.98 13.02 6.69
N THR A 29 -21.42 14.10 7.32
CA THR A 29 -22.05 14.07 8.64
C THR A 29 -23.55 14.25 8.54
N GLU A 30 -24.28 13.52 9.37
CA GLU A 30 -25.72 13.66 9.56
C GLU A 30 -26.00 13.81 11.06
N ASN A 31 -26.64 14.92 11.45
CA ASN A 31 -26.91 15.26 12.86
C ASN A 31 -25.66 15.23 13.77
N GLY A 32 -24.48 15.57 13.23
CA GLY A 32 -23.21 15.59 13.97
C GLY A 32 -22.46 14.25 13.99
N ASN A 33 -23.05 13.17 13.48
CA ASN A 33 -22.37 11.88 13.35
C ASN A 33 -21.80 11.72 11.93
N ALA A 34 -20.49 11.44 11.84
CA ALA A 34 -19.86 11.07 10.57
C ALA A 34 -20.31 9.66 10.19
N ALA A 35 -21.24 9.56 9.23
CA ALA A 35 -21.89 8.30 8.88
C ALA A 35 -21.36 7.71 7.56
N PHE A 36 -20.89 8.55 6.63
CA PHE A 36 -20.48 8.13 5.29
C PHE A 36 -19.25 8.88 4.80
N VAL A 37 -18.59 8.33 3.78
CA VAL A 37 -17.53 9.01 3.03
C VAL A 37 -17.92 9.13 1.56
N LEU A 38 -17.44 10.20 0.92
CA LEU A 38 -17.54 10.42 -0.52
C LEU A 38 -16.13 10.60 -1.09
N MET A 39 -15.83 9.89 -2.17
CA MET A 39 -14.62 10.04 -2.96
C MET A 39 -14.89 9.73 -4.42
N SER A 40 -14.01 10.15 -5.32
CA SER A 40 -14.04 9.70 -6.71
C SER A 40 -13.75 8.20 -6.81
N GLU A 41 -14.27 7.57 -7.85
CA GLU A 41 -14.00 6.16 -8.16
C GLU A 41 -12.50 5.93 -8.41
N GLU A 42 -11.84 6.86 -9.12
CA GLU A 42 -10.40 6.81 -9.35
C GLU A 42 -9.59 6.84 -8.04
N LEU A 43 -9.97 7.70 -7.09
CA LEU A 43 -9.32 7.75 -5.78
C LEU A 43 -9.56 6.47 -4.99
N PHE A 44 -10.77 5.90 -5.07
CA PHE A 44 -11.10 4.63 -4.42
C PHE A 44 -10.24 3.48 -4.97
N GLU A 45 -10.21 3.29 -6.29
CA GLU A 45 -9.42 2.24 -6.94
C GLU A 45 -7.92 2.39 -6.69
N ARG A 46 -7.41 3.63 -6.69
CA ARG A 46 -6.02 3.90 -6.34
C ARG A 46 -5.74 3.48 -4.89
N LYS A 47 -6.56 3.88 -3.93
CA LYS A 47 -6.36 3.52 -2.51
C LYS A 47 -6.47 2.02 -2.27
N LEU A 48 -7.36 1.34 -2.99
CA LEU A 48 -7.50 -0.12 -2.90
C LEU A 48 -6.23 -0.83 -3.38
N ARG A 49 -5.67 -0.40 -4.51
CA ARG A 49 -4.40 -0.94 -5.03
C ARG A 49 -3.23 -0.63 -4.10
N GLU A 50 -3.11 0.61 -3.63
CA GLU A 50 -2.06 1.01 -2.68
C GLU A 50 -2.09 0.13 -1.43
N ALA A 51 -3.27 -0.09 -0.84
CA ALA A 51 -3.41 -0.94 0.34
C ALA A 51 -3.05 -2.41 0.06
N ALA A 52 -3.42 -2.94 -1.11
CA ALA A 52 -3.06 -4.29 -1.51
C ALA A 52 -1.55 -4.44 -1.75
N GLU A 53 -0.92 -3.47 -2.39
CA GLU A 53 0.52 -3.43 -2.65
C GLU A 53 1.32 -3.31 -1.34
N GLU A 54 0.88 -2.46 -0.42
CA GLU A 54 1.48 -2.27 0.90
C GLU A 54 1.41 -3.57 1.71
N ALA A 55 0.24 -4.19 1.81
CA ALA A 55 0.08 -5.47 2.51
C ALA A 55 0.95 -6.58 1.91
N ALA A 56 1.01 -6.68 0.57
CA ALA A 56 1.86 -7.65 -0.11
C ALA A 56 3.35 -7.35 0.04
N TYR A 57 3.73 -6.08 0.16
CA TYR A 57 5.11 -5.67 0.44
C TYR A 57 5.52 -6.03 1.87
N GLU A 58 4.68 -5.72 2.87
CA GLU A 58 4.93 -6.04 4.27
C GLU A 58 5.15 -7.54 4.47
N GLU A 59 4.29 -8.38 3.89
CA GLU A 59 4.44 -9.84 4.01
C GLU A 59 5.69 -10.35 3.30
N ARG A 60 6.02 -9.82 2.11
CA ARG A 60 7.28 -10.17 1.42
C ARG A 60 8.51 -9.78 2.23
N MET A 61 8.48 -8.62 2.88
CA MET A 61 9.58 -8.17 3.73
C MET A 61 9.73 -9.06 4.95
N ARG A 62 8.61 -9.36 5.62
CA ARG A 62 8.58 -10.29 6.75
C ARG A 62 9.14 -11.66 6.37
N ALA A 63 8.70 -12.22 5.25
CA ALA A 63 9.19 -13.49 4.75
C ALA A 63 10.69 -13.45 4.42
N CYS A 64 11.18 -12.36 3.81
CA CYS A 64 12.60 -12.16 3.53
C CYS A 64 13.45 -12.20 4.82
N LEU A 65 13.01 -11.50 5.87
CA LEU A 65 13.72 -11.48 7.15
C LEU A 65 13.75 -12.86 7.81
N LEU A 66 12.60 -13.53 7.89
CA LEU A 66 12.51 -14.88 8.48
C LEU A 66 13.36 -15.90 7.72
N ASN A 67 13.32 -15.85 6.39
CA ASN A 67 14.16 -16.72 5.56
C ASN A 67 15.65 -16.40 5.73
N GLY A 68 16.02 -15.12 5.85
CA GLY A 68 17.40 -14.72 6.11
C GLY A 68 17.92 -15.20 7.47
N GLU A 69 17.11 -15.13 8.52
CA GLU A 69 17.44 -15.69 9.83
C GLU A 69 17.61 -17.21 9.76
N ASP A 70 16.71 -17.92 9.07
CA ASP A 70 16.79 -19.36 8.90
C ASP A 70 18.00 -19.78 8.05
N ASP A 71 18.29 -19.04 6.98
CA ASP A 71 19.48 -19.23 6.13
C ASP A 71 20.76 -19.05 6.95
N PHE A 72 20.81 -18.02 7.80
CA PHE A 72 21.95 -17.81 8.68
C PHE A 72 22.12 -18.96 9.69
N ALA A 73 21.05 -19.36 10.36
CA ALA A 73 21.05 -20.45 11.34
C ALA A 73 21.52 -21.80 10.75
N HIS A 74 21.24 -22.02 9.47
CA HIS A 74 21.61 -23.25 8.75
C HIS A 74 22.85 -23.11 7.88
N GLY A 75 23.58 -21.99 7.95
CA GLY A 75 24.80 -21.78 7.16
C GLY A 75 24.58 -21.64 5.65
N ARG A 76 23.36 -21.30 5.21
CA ARG A 76 22.98 -21.11 3.80
C ARG A 76 23.26 -19.68 3.33
N TYR A 77 24.47 -19.19 3.58
CA TYR A 77 24.92 -17.86 3.21
C TYR A 77 26.32 -17.92 2.59
N VAL A 78 26.74 -16.82 1.98
CA VAL A 78 28.09 -16.65 1.42
C VAL A 78 28.76 -15.46 2.09
N GLU A 79 30.06 -15.57 2.34
CA GLU A 79 30.87 -14.49 2.92
C GLU A 79 31.85 -13.95 1.88
N GLY A 80 31.81 -12.63 1.66
CA GLY A 80 32.72 -11.93 0.76
C GLY A 80 32.25 -11.88 -0.70
N VAL A 81 32.75 -10.87 -1.41
CA VAL A 81 32.35 -10.55 -2.79
C VAL A 81 32.73 -11.67 -3.76
N ASP A 82 33.94 -12.21 -3.67
CA ASP A 82 34.40 -13.28 -4.56
C ASP A 82 33.54 -14.55 -4.46
N ALA A 83 33.09 -14.89 -3.24
CA ALA A 83 32.21 -16.04 -3.03
C ALA A 83 30.80 -15.77 -3.55
N PHE A 84 30.31 -14.54 -3.39
CA PHE A 84 29.04 -14.10 -3.96
C PHE A 84 29.03 -14.17 -5.48
N ASP A 85 30.05 -13.64 -6.16
CA ASP A 85 30.13 -13.61 -7.62
C ASP A 85 30.15 -15.03 -8.20
N ARG A 86 30.88 -15.97 -7.57
CA ARG A 86 30.86 -17.39 -7.96
C ARG A 86 29.47 -18.01 -7.80
N ALA A 87 28.85 -17.84 -6.64
CA ALA A 87 27.51 -18.39 -6.37
C ALA A 87 26.44 -17.80 -7.30
N LEU A 88 26.57 -16.53 -7.66
CA LEU A 88 25.68 -15.86 -8.61
C LEU A 88 25.84 -16.44 -10.02
N ALA A 89 27.08 -16.60 -10.49
CA ALA A 89 27.37 -17.19 -11.79
C ALA A 89 26.82 -18.62 -11.91
N GLU A 90 27.00 -19.45 -10.88
CA GLU A 90 26.45 -20.81 -10.82
C GLU A 90 24.91 -20.82 -10.89
N ARG A 91 24.25 -19.94 -10.14
CA ARG A 91 22.78 -19.83 -10.15
C ARG A 91 22.22 -19.36 -11.50
N LEU A 92 22.90 -18.42 -12.16
CA LEU A 92 22.49 -17.95 -13.49
C LEU A 92 22.67 -19.05 -14.53
N ALA A 93 23.78 -19.80 -14.47
CA ALA A 93 24.03 -20.94 -15.36
C ALA A 93 23.00 -22.07 -15.18
N ALA A 94 22.52 -22.31 -13.95
CA ALA A 94 21.51 -23.33 -13.66
C ALA A 94 20.06 -22.93 -14.06
N ARG A 95 19.82 -21.66 -14.39
CA ARG A 95 18.51 -21.12 -14.79
C ARG A 95 18.33 -20.92 -16.30
N GLY A 96 19.41 -21.04 -17.08
CA GLY A 96 19.38 -21.04 -18.55
C GLY A 96 19.14 -22.44 -19.10
#